data_AF-A0A2H0CBN4-F1
#
_entry.id   AF-A0A2H0CBN4-F1
#
_cell.length_a   1.000
_cell.length_b   1.000
_cell.length_c   1.000
_cell.angle_alpha   90.00
_cell.angle_beta   90.00
_cell.angle_gamma   90.00
#
_symmetry.space_group_name_H-M   'P 1'
#
loop_
_entity.id
_entity.type
_entity.pdbx_description
1 polymer ?
#
loop_
_entity_poly.entity_id
_entity_poly.type
_entity_poly.pdbx_seq_one_letter_code
_entity_poly.pdbx_strand_id
1 'polypeptide(L)' 'MTNNNNKICVAVLFGGRSGEHEVSLVSASSVIEHLDKEKYEVIPIGITKQGKWIKGHDSMKCLKSPHAPDKSNA' A
#
# COMPACT_ATOMS: atom_id res chain seq x y z
N MET A 1 -31.32 -8.88 3.16
CA MET A 1 -29.87 -9.19 3.23
C MET A 1 -29.13 -7.89 3.44
N THR A 2 -28.86 -7.51 4.69
CA THR A 2 -28.09 -6.29 5.01
C THR A 2 -26.70 -6.73 5.46
N ASN A 3 -25.71 -6.60 4.59
CA ASN A 3 -24.30 -6.75 4.95
C ASN A 3 -23.92 -5.59 5.88
N ASN A 4 -24.09 -5.76 7.18
CA ASN A 4 -23.45 -4.89 8.17
C ASN A 4 -21.97 -5.27 8.26
N ASN A 5 -21.23 -4.98 7.19
CA ASN A 5 -19.78 -5.14 7.17
C ASN A 5 -19.19 -3.88 7.81
N ASN A 6 -19.32 -3.78 9.14
CA ASN A 6 -18.94 -2.61 9.95
C ASN A 6 -17.40 -2.48 10.10
N LYS A 7 -16.66 -2.84 9.07
CA LYS A 7 -15.20 -2.79 9.06
C LYS A 7 -14.75 -1.35 8.93
N ILE A 8 -13.75 -0.97 9.71
CA ILE A 8 -13.13 0.34 9.60
C ILE A 8 -12.26 0.32 8.34
N CYS A 9 -12.53 1.27 7.44
CA CYS A 9 -11.71 1.46 6.26
C CYS A 9 -10.39 2.16 6.65
N VAL A 10 -9.26 1.53 6.35
CA VAL A 10 -7.91 2.03 6.66
C VAL A 10 -7.12 2.20 5.37
N ALA A 11 -6.82 3.44 5.02
CA ALA A 11 -5.90 3.74 3.93
C ALA A 11 -4.45 3.70 4.46
N VAL A 12 -3.61 2.85 3.88
CA VAL A 12 -2.18 2.77 4.21
C VAL A 12 -1.39 3.44 3.09
N LEU A 13 -0.83 4.62 3.39
CA LEU A 13 0.01 5.38 2.47
C LEU A 13 1.49 5.04 2.68
N PHE A 14 2.23 4.84 1.59
CA PHE A 14 3.63 4.42 1.67
C PHE A 14 4.47 4.82 0.45
N GLY A 15 5.80 4.72 0.59
CA GLY A 15 6.79 5.09 -0.42
C GLY A 15 7.15 6.57 -0.33
N GLY A 16 7.07 7.27 -1.46
CA GLY A 16 7.35 8.70 -1.57
C GLY A 16 8.71 9.02 -2.21
N ARG A 17 8.93 10.33 -2.42
CA ARG A 17 10.16 10.89 -3.00
C ARG A 17 11.20 11.14 -1.90
N SER A 18 11.70 10.06 -1.29
CA SER A 18 12.66 10.10 -0.17
C SER A 18 13.69 8.99 -0.29
N GLY A 19 14.84 9.16 0.39
CA GLY A 19 15.81 8.08 0.61
C GLY A 19 15.27 6.94 1.50
N GLU A 20 14.15 7.19 2.20
CA GLU A 20 13.45 6.20 3.04
C GLU A 20 12.32 5.46 2.32
N HIS A 21 12.19 5.62 0.99
CA HIS A 21 11.13 5.01 0.20
C HIS A 21 10.98 3.51 0.47
N GLU A 22 12.08 2.77 0.46
CA GLU A 22 12.14 1.33 0.69
C GLU A 22 11.78 0.95 2.12
N VAL A 23 12.20 1.77 3.09
CA VAL A 23 11.84 1.58 4.50
C VAL A 23 10.32 1.71 4.65
N SER A 24 9.72 2.72 4.01
CA SER A 24 8.26 2.92 4.00
C SER A 24 7.51 1.73 3.38
N LEU A 25 8.02 1.12 2.30
CA LEU A 25 7.43 -0.08 1.69
C LEU A 25 7.45 -1.28 2.65
N VAL A 26 8.55 -1.49 3.36
CA VAL A 26 8.68 -2.60 4.33
C VAL A 26 7.73 -2.38 5.52
N SER A 27 7.68 -1.16 6.06
CA SER A 27 6.75 -0.81 7.15
C SER A 27 5.29 -1.03 6.75
N ALA A 28 4.90 -0.57 5.56
CA ALA A 28 3.52 -0.73 5.08
C ALA A 28 3.17 -2.20 4.84
N SER A 29 4.09 -3.00 4.31
CA SER A 29 3.90 -4.44 4.14
C SER A 29 3.58 -5.11 5.47
N SER A 30 4.38 -4.81 6.51
CA SER A 30 4.18 -5.35 7.85
C SER A 30 2.82 -4.94 8.45
N VAL A 31 2.45 -3.66 8.33
CA VAL A 31 1.15 -3.16 8.82
C VAL A 31 -0.02 -3.86 8.13
N ILE A 32 0.02 -3.97 6.80
CA ILE A 32 -1.06 -4.57 6.01
C ILE A 32 -1.19 -6.07 6.31
N GLU A 33 -0.06 -6.77 6.50
CA GLU A 33 -0.03 -8.19 6.81
C GLU A 33 -0.65 -8.52 8.18
N HIS A 34 -0.37 -7.67 9.18
CA HIS A 34 -0.77 -7.91 10.57
C HIS A 34 -2.08 -7.22 10.99
N LEU A 35 -2.70 -6.43 10.11
CA LEU A 35 -3.98 -5.80 10.40
C LEU A 35 -5.10 -6.85 10.52
N ASP A 36 -5.96 -6.70 11.53
CA ASP A 36 -7.12 -7.57 11.76
C ASP A 36 -8.13 -7.46 10.62
N LYS A 37 -8.19 -8.47 9.75
CA LYS A 37 -9.03 -8.50 8.55
C LYS A 37 -10.51 -8.61 8.86
N GLU A 38 -10.89 -8.98 10.08
CA GLU A 38 -12.30 -8.99 10.51
C GLU A 38 -12.77 -7.59 10.89
N LYS A 39 -11.87 -6.76 11.45
CA LYS A 39 -12.18 -5.38 11.86
C LYS A 39 -11.89 -4.34 10.80
N TYR A 40 -10.96 -4.60 9.89
CA TYR A 40 -10.45 -3.58 8.97
C TYR A 40 -10.54 -4.00 7.51
N GLU A 41 -10.90 -3.02 6.68
CA GLU A 41 -10.77 -3.08 5.22
C GLU A 41 -9.62 -2.17 4.80
N VAL A 42 -8.57 -2.75 4.22
CA VAL A 42 -7.32 -2.03 3.95
C VAL A 42 -7.24 -1.58 2.50
N ILE A 43 -6.98 -0.29 2.31
CA ILE A 43 -6.75 0.34 1.00
C ILE A 43 -5.27 0.74 0.89
N PRO A 44 -4.43 -0.01 0.16
CA PRO A 44 -3.02 0.34 -0.03
C PRO A 44 -2.87 1.45 -1.08
N ILE A 45 -2.12 2.49 -0.74
CA ILE A 45 -1.82 3.63 -1.62
C ILE A 45 -0.31 3.86 -1.65
N GLY A 46 0.31 3.59 -2.79
CA GLY A 46 1.75 3.78 -2.98
C GLY A 46 2.06 5.12 -3.61
N ILE A 47 3.19 5.72 -3.25
CA ILE A 47 3.77 6.88 -3.91
C ILE A 47 5.14 6.48 -4.43
N THR A 48 5.42 6.68 -5.71
CA THR A 48 6.70 6.30 -6.30
C THR A 48 7.82 7.26 -5.93
N LYS A 49 9.07 6.90 -6.23
CA LYS A 49 10.24 7.79 -6.06
C LYS A 49 10.18 9.05 -6.92
N GLN A 50 9.32 9.06 -7.94
CA GLN A 50 9.03 10.21 -8.80
C GLN A 50 7.82 11.00 -8.30
N GLY A 51 7.13 10.52 -7.26
CA GLY A 51 5.96 11.16 -6.66
C GLY A 51 4.64 10.81 -7.33
N LYS A 52 4.62 9.79 -8.19
CA LYS A 52 3.36 9.32 -8.80
C LYS A 52 2.57 8.52 -7.77
N TRP A 53 1.27 8.71 -7.74
CA TRP A 53 0.37 7.98 -6.86
C TRP A 53 -0.14 6.72 -7.55
N ILE A 54 -0.08 5.60 -6.84
CA ILE A 54 -0.49 4.26 -7.31
C ILE A 54 -1.54 3.72 -6.33
N LYS A 55 -2.63 3.17 -6.87
CA LYS A 55 -3.72 2.57 -6.09
C LYS A 55 -4.07 1.17 -6.58
N GLY A 56 -4.79 0.42 -5.75
CA GLY A 56 -5.37 -0.87 -6.12
C GLY A 56 -4.34 -1.98 -6.28
N HIS A 57 -4.48 -2.80 -7.33
CA HIS A 57 -3.61 -3.98 -7.51
C HIS A 57 -2.13 -3.59 -7.72
N ASP A 58 -1.87 -2.42 -8.30
CA ASP A 58 -0.51 -1.97 -8.58
C ASP A 58 0.23 -1.45 -7.34
N SER A 59 -0.48 -0.89 -6.35
CA SER A 59 0.15 -0.51 -5.08
C SER A 59 0.57 -1.74 -4.27
N MET A 60 -0.18 -2.84 -4.35
CA MET A 60 0.23 -4.12 -3.76
C MET A 60 1.45 -4.76 -4.44
N LYS A 61 1.66 -4.53 -5.74
CA LYS A 61 2.87 -5.00 -6.43
C LYS A 61 4.12 -4.28 -5.93
N CYS A 62 4.03 -2.98 -5.67
CA CYS A 62 5.14 -2.19 -5.12
C CYS A 62 5.63 -2.72 -3.75
N LEU A 63 4.72 -3.21 -2.91
CA LEU A 63 5.07 -3.83 -1.62
C LEU A 63 5.83 -5.16 -1.79
N LYS A 64 5.44 -5.97 -2.78
CA LYS A 64 6.04 -7.29 -3.02
C LYS A 64 7.38 -7.24 -3.75
N SER A 65 7.73 -6.10 -4.36
CA SER A 65 8.96 -5.95 -5.12
C SER A 65 9.60 -4.57 -4.88
N PRO A 66 10.14 -4.31 -3.68
CA PRO A 66 10.71 -3.02 -3.31
C PRO A 66 11.94 -2.60 -4.14
N HIS A 67 12.52 -3.53 -4.92
CA HIS A 67 13.66 -3.29 -5.82
C HIS A 67 13.29 -3.35 -7.30
N ALA A 68 12.02 -3.58 -7.66
CA ALA A 68 11.63 -3.53 -9.06
C ALA A 68 11.75 -2.09 -9.56
N PRO A 69 12.37 -1.84 -10.73
CA PRO A 69 12.36 -0.51 -11.33
C PRO A 69 10.90 -0.06 -11.48
N ASP A 70 10.61 1.18 -11.12
CA ASP A 70 9.27 1.75 -11.27
C ASP A 70 8.86 1.69 -12.76
N LYS A 71 8.03 0.70 -13.10
CA LYS A 71 7.54 0.46 -14.46
C LYS A 71 6.35 1.34 -14.83
N SER A 72 5.99 2.36 -14.03
CA SER A 72 4.92 3.31 -14.34
C SER A 72 5.20 4.23 -15.55
N ASN A 73 6.22 3.92 -16.36
CA ASN A 73 6.63 4.63 -17.57
C ASN A 73 6.56 3.74 -18.83
N ALA A 74 5.86 2.61 -18.80
CA ALA A 74 5.59 1.76 -19.97
C ALA A 74 4.10 1.70 -20.27
#